data_AF-A0A0N0SJ90-F1
#
_entry.id   AF-A0A0N0SJ90-F1
#
_cell.length_a   1.000
_cell.length_b   1.000
_cell.length_c   1.000
_cell.angle_alpha   90.00
_cell.angle_beta   90.00
_cell.angle_gamma   90.00
#
_symmetry.space_group_name_H-M   'P 1'
#
loop_
_entity.id
_entity.type
_entity.pdbx_description
1 polymer ?
#
loop_
_entity_poly.entity_id
_entity_poly.type
_entity_poly.pdbx_seq_one_letter_code
_entity_poly.pdbx_strand_id
1 'polypeptide(L)'
;MSRSLASATAVCLVLSLPYDAKPHARVEGRQAAAPEPFGAACSSRVTGSHVIAYCHNPYPRPDDVSLHIECDRWWDVDSDGTPVEAGPAQTVRLTGRCWKEVRSVWVSHRKGR
;
A
#
# COMPACT_ATOMS: atom_id res chain seq x y z
N MET A 1 -79.51 -40.87 31.18
CA MET A 1 -78.53 -40.73 32.26
C MET A 1 -77.19 -41.27 31.78
N SER A 2 -76.11 -40.79 32.41
CA SER A 2 -74.72 -41.24 32.30
C SER A 2 -73.85 -40.53 31.25
N ARG A 3 -73.06 -39.59 31.76
CA ARG A 3 -71.87 -39.01 31.16
C ARG A 3 -70.70 -39.94 31.44
N SER A 4 -69.86 -40.24 30.45
CA SER A 4 -68.51 -40.73 30.70
C SER A 4 -67.50 -39.89 29.95
N LEU A 5 -66.74 -39.13 30.72
CA LEU A 5 -65.54 -38.38 30.31
C LEU A 5 -64.39 -39.38 30.19
N ALA A 6 -63.72 -39.41 29.04
CA ALA A 6 -62.48 -40.16 28.86
C ALA A 6 -61.35 -39.18 28.57
N SER A 7 -60.38 -39.21 29.49
CA SER A 7 -59.22 -38.34 29.66
C SER A 7 -58.38 -38.14 28.40
N ALA A 8 -58.09 -36.87 28.08
CA ALA A 8 -57.06 -36.49 27.13
C ALA A 8 -55.70 -36.49 27.83
N THR A 9 -54.82 -37.45 27.51
CA THR A 9 -53.41 -37.44 27.92
C THR A 9 -52.60 -36.69 26.88
N ALA A 10 -52.28 -35.43 27.14
CA ALA A 10 -51.34 -34.66 26.33
C ALA A 10 -49.90 -35.02 26.75
N VAL A 11 -49.15 -35.65 25.84
CA VAL A 11 -47.72 -35.92 26.00
C VAL A 11 -46.94 -34.69 25.51
N CYS A 12 -46.40 -33.90 26.43
CA CYS A 12 -45.48 -32.80 26.08
C CYS A 12 -44.07 -33.37 25.83
N LEU A 13 -43.69 -33.50 24.56
CA LEU A 13 -42.31 -33.76 24.16
C LEU A 13 -41.49 -32.48 24.36
N VAL A 14 -40.68 -32.43 25.41
CA VAL A 14 -39.72 -31.33 25.62
C VAL A 14 -38.52 -31.53 24.68
N LEU A 15 -38.43 -30.70 23.64
CA LEU A 15 -37.28 -30.65 22.74
C LEU A 15 -36.11 -29.99 23.48
N SER A 16 -35.21 -30.79 24.04
CA SER A 16 -33.91 -30.34 24.49
C SER A 16 -33.03 -30.02 23.28
N LEU A 17 -32.98 -28.73 22.90
CA LEU A 17 -31.98 -28.21 21.97
C LEU A 17 -30.59 -28.33 22.60
N PRO A 18 -29.65 -29.09 22.02
CA PRO A 18 -28.27 -29.02 22.47
C PRO A 18 -27.76 -27.62 22.09
N TYR A 19 -27.47 -26.82 23.10
CA TYR A 19 -26.76 -25.56 22.93
C TYR A 19 -25.37 -25.90 22.39
N ASP A 20 -25.19 -25.71 21.08
CA ASP A 20 -23.95 -25.96 20.34
C ASP A 20 -22.90 -24.94 20.82
N ALA A 21 -22.25 -25.26 21.94
CA ALA A 21 -21.19 -24.45 22.53
C ALA A 21 -19.94 -24.56 21.64
N LYS A 22 -19.88 -23.71 20.62
CA LYS A 22 -18.70 -23.61 19.77
C LYS A 22 -17.52 -23.07 20.59
N PRO A 23 -16.38 -23.78 20.65
CA PRO A 23 -15.21 -23.28 21.36
C PRO A 23 -14.69 -22.04 20.62
N HIS A 24 -14.74 -20.87 21.27
CA HIS A 24 -14.28 -19.59 20.72
C HIS A 24 -12.75 -19.44 20.70
N ALA A 25 -11.98 -20.50 20.93
CA ALA A 25 -10.54 -20.45 20.80
C ALA A 25 -10.13 -20.50 19.31
N ARG A 26 -10.46 -19.44 18.56
CA ARG A 26 -9.71 -19.11 17.34
C ARG A 26 -8.34 -18.66 17.83
N VAL A 27 -7.36 -19.56 17.78
CA VAL A 27 -5.98 -19.13 17.63
C VAL A 27 -5.94 -18.48 16.27
N GLU A 28 -5.93 -17.14 16.21
CA GLU A 28 -5.63 -16.44 14.98
C GLU A 28 -4.24 -16.91 14.55
N GLY A 29 -4.20 -17.81 13.55
CA GLY A 29 -2.95 -18.19 12.92
C GLY A 29 -2.29 -16.89 12.47
N ARG A 30 -1.04 -16.67 12.89
CA ARG A 30 -0.29 -15.43 12.71
C ARG A 30 -0.53 -14.86 11.31
N GLN A 31 -1.45 -13.90 11.21
CA GLN A 31 -1.67 -13.19 9.96
C GLN A 31 -0.38 -12.44 9.66
N ALA A 32 0.13 -12.62 8.44
CA ALA A 32 1.27 -11.86 7.99
C ALA A 32 0.94 -10.37 8.15
N ALA A 33 1.85 -9.63 8.80
CA ALA A 33 1.68 -8.19 8.95
C ALA A 33 1.55 -7.55 7.55
N ALA A 34 0.67 -6.55 7.43
CA ALA A 34 0.55 -5.78 6.20
C ALA A 34 1.93 -5.20 5.83
N PRO A 35 2.28 -5.14 4.53
CA PRO A 35 3.53 -4.54 4.11
C PRO A 35 3.59 -3.08 4.56
N GLU A 36 4.74 -2.66 5.07
CA GLU A 36 4.94 -1.27 5.47
C GLU A 36 4.77 -0.34 4.26
N PRO A 37 4.07 0.80 4.42
CA PRO A 37 3.99 1.84 3.40
C PRO A 37 5.38 2.30 2.95
N PHE A 38 5.54 2.53 1.65
CA PHE A 38 6.82 2.88 1.03
C PHE A 38 6.61 3.76 -0.21
N GLY A 39 7.58 4.64 -0.49
CA GLY A 39 7.63 5.50 -1.67
C GLY A 39 7.38 6.97 -1.36
N ALA A 40 8.38 7.81 -1.61
CA ALA A 40 8.25 9.26 -1.54
C ALA A 40 7.28 9.78 -2.62
N ALA A 41 6.50 10.80 -2.28
CA ALA A 41 5.65 11.49 -3.25
C ALA A 41 6.52 12.47 -4.07
N CYS A 42 6.68 12.19 -5.36
CA CYS A 42 7.52 12.98 -6.25
C CYS A 42 6.70 13.79 -7.26
N SER A 43 7.21 14.98 -7.58
CA SER A 43 6.72 15.82 -8.68
C SER A 43 7.91 16.40 -9.45
N SER A 44 7.79 16.51 -10.76
CA SER A 44 8.84 17.03 -11.63
C SER A 44 8.35 18.19 -12.49
N ARG A 45 9.25 19.12 -12.79
CA ARG A 45 9.05 20.20 -13.74
C ARG A 45 10.18 20.20 -14.76
N VAL A 46 9.82 20.33 -16.03
CA VAL A 46 10.75 20.51 -17.15
C VAL A 46 10.70 21.98 -17.59
N THR A 47 11.85 22.61 -17.71
CA THR A 47 12.01 23.96 -18.27
C THR A 47 13.09 23.93 -19.34
N GLY A 48 12.67 23.88 -20.61
CA GLY A 48 13.58 23.68 -21.75
C GLY A 48 14.32 22.35 -21.62
N SER A 49 15.64 22.42 -21.55
CA SER A 49 16.51 21.24 -21.39
C SER A 49 16.70 20.77 -19.95
N HIS A 50 16.16 21.48 -18.96
CA HIS A 50 16.43 21.26 -17.53
C HIS A 50 15.25 20.63 -16.82
N VAL A 51 15.56 19.77 -15.86
CA VAL A 51 14.58 19.06 -15.04
C VAL A 51 14.87 19.32 -13.57
N ILE A 52 13.83 19.62 -12.80
CA ILE A 52 13.86 19.65 -11.35
C ILE A 52 12.76 18.72 -10.85
N ALA A 53 13.08 17.84 -9.90
CA ALA A 53 12.09 17.05 -9.18
C ALA A 53 12.19 17.29 -7.67
N TYR A 54 11.04 17.31 -7.01
CA TYR A 54 10.92 17.36 -5.55
C TYR A 54 10.23 16.10 -5.09
N CYS A 55 10.84 15.40 -4.14
CA CYS A 55 10.31 14.19 -3.54
C CYS A 55 10.18 14.39 -2.04
N HIS A 56 8.98 14.21 -1.51
CA HIS A 56 8.70 14.26 -0.07
C HIS A 56 8.42 12.85 0.45
N ASN A 57 9.17 12.40 1.46
CA ASN A 57 8.94 11.10 2.09
C ASN A 57 8.08 11.26 3.37
N PRO A 58 6.80 10.85 3.35
CA PRO A 58 5.94 10.93 4.53
C PRO A 58 6.14 9.77 5.52
N TYR A 59 7.02 8.82 5.21
CA TYR A 59 7.15 7.55 5.93
C TYR A 59 8.36 7.49 6.86
N PRO A 60 8.33 6.63 7.90
CA PRO A 60 9.41 6.52 8.88
C PRO A 60 10.66 5.79 8.37
N ARG A 61 10.59 5.15 7.20
CA ARG A 61 11.73 4.49 6.56
C ARG A 61 12.25 5.35 5.40
N PRO A 62 13.58 5.46 5.21
CA PRO A 62 14.12 6.21 4.08
C PRO A 62 13.74 5.59 2.73
N ASP A 63 13.69 6.45 1.72
CA ASP A 63 13.51 6.06 0.32
C ASP A 63 14.63 6.67 -0.54
N ASP A 64 15.43 5.82 -1.17
CA ASP A 64 16.44 6.24 -2.12
C ASP A 64 15.75 6.55 -3.46
N VAL A 65 15.76 7.83 -3.85
CA VAL A 65 15.14 8.30 -5.09
C VAL A 65 16.19 8.64 -6.15
N SER A 66 15.95 8.19 -7.38
CA SER A 66 16.81 8.48 -8.55
C SER A 66 16.00 9.16 -9.66
N LEU A 67 16.51 10.28 -10.16
CA LEU A 67 15.93 10.98 -11.30
C LEU A 67 16.42 10.37 -12.60
N HIS A 68 15.51 10.11 -13.53
CA HIS A 68 15.80 9.61 -14.86
C HIS A 68 15.21 10.55 -15.91
N ILE A 69 15.97 10.82 -16.97
CA ILE A 69 15.60 11.74 -18.03
C ILE A 69 15.89 11.07 -19.37
N GLU A 70 14.85 10.86 -20.17
CA GLU A 70 15.00 10.49 -21.57
C GLU A 70 15.12 11.75 -22.41
N CYS A 71 16.18 11.84 -23.21
CA CYS A 71 16.44 12.96 -24.10
C CYS A 71 15.80 12.74 -25.48
N ASP A 72 15.32 13.81 -26.11
CA ASP A 72 14.53 13.67 -27.34
C ASP A 72 15.36 13.35 -28.58
N ARG A 73 16.66 13.69 -28.56
CA ARG A 73 17.56 13.49 -29.69
C ARG A 73 18.40 12.25 -29.46
N TRP A 74 18.51 11.40 -30.48
CA TRP A 74 19.28 10.14 -30.41
C TRP A 74 20.77 10.32 -30.07
N TRP A 75 21.32 11.50 -30.32
CA TRP A 75 22.71 11.85 -30.02
C TRP A 75 22.89 12.50 -28.64
N ASP A 76 21.78 12.87 -27.98
CA ASP A 76 21.75 13.41 -26.63
C ASP A 76 21.44 12.24 -25.70
N VAL A 77 22.44 11.80 -24.94
CA VAL A 77 22.34 10.57 -24.15
C VAL A 77 21.46 10.81 -22.94
N ASP A 78 20.55 9.86 -22.68
CA ASP A 78 19.69 9.85 -21.50
C ASP A 78 20.49 10.04 -20.20
N SER A 79 19.90 10.74 -19.25
CA SER A 79 20.57 11.11 -18.00
C SER A 79 19.96 10.38 -16.81
N ASP A 80 20.77 9.53 -16.19
CA ASP A 80 20.44 8.83 -14.95
C ASP A 80 21.16 9.46 -13.75
N GLY A 81 20.39 9.93 -12.79
CA GLY A 81 20.89 10.51 -11.55
C GLY A 81 21.25 9.45 -10.51
N THR A 82 22.32 9.71 -9.75
CA THR A 82 22.69 8.90 -8.60
C THR A 82 21.56 8.90 -7.55
N PRO A 83 21.30 7.78 -6.85
CA PRO A 83 20.30 7.74 -5.81
C PRO A 83 20.58 8.77 -4.71
N VAL A 84 19.53 9.44 -4.25
CA VAL A 84 19.55 10.36 -3.12
C VAL A 84 18.57 9.87 -2.07
N GLU A 85 19.03 9.74 -0.84
CA GLU A 85 18.17 9.32 0.28
C GLU A 85 17.20 10.46 0.65
N ALA A 86 15.89 10.17 0.58
CA ALA A 86 14.85 10.95 1.22
C ALA A 86 14.50 10.31 2.57
N GLY A 87 15.05 10.87 3.66
CA GLY A 87 14.79 10.41 5.01
C GLY A 87 13.37 10.71 5.51
N PRO A 88 13.03 10.30 6.75
CA PRO A 88 11.69 10.49 7.31
C PRO A 88 11.27 11.96 7.36
N ALA A 89 10.06 12.25 6.85
CA ALA A 89 9.51 13.59 6.76
C ALA A 89 10.40 14.60 6.00
N GLN A 90 11.35 14.13 5.19
CA GLN A 90 12.26 14.96 4.44
C GLN A 90 11.73 15.26 3.03
N THR A 91 12.07 16.43 2.51
CA THR A 91 11.93 16.76 1.08
C THR A 91 13.31 16.91 0.47
N VAL A 92 13.56 16.18 -0.62
CA VAL A 92 14.80 16.28 -1.40
C VAL A 92 14.55 16.90 -2.76
N ARG A 93 15.57 17.55 -3.32
CA ARG A 93 15.55 18.13 -4.66
C ARG A 93 16.53 17.39 -5.56
N LEU A 94 16.02 16.86 -6.66
CA LEU A 94 16.81 16.24 -7.72
C LEU A 94 16.87 17.20 -8.92
N THR A 95 17.99 17.22 -9.61
CA THR A 95 18.18 18.06 -10.81
C THR A 95 18.93 17.29 -11.86
N GLY A 96 18.58 17.50 -13.12
CA GLY A 96 19.29 16.96 -14.27
C GLY A 96 18.97 17.76 -15.52
N ARG A 97 19.58 17.39 -16.65
CA ARG A 97 19.33 18.05 -17.94
C ARG A 97 19.72 17.16 -19.11
N CYS A 98 19.10 17.43 -20.25
CA CYS A 98 19.57 17.00 -21.56
C CYS A 98 20.46 18.11 -22.17
N TRP A 99 21.27 17.82 -23.19
CA TRP A 99 21.88 18.88 -23.99
C TRP A 99 20.84 19.70 -24.74
N LYS A 100 19.80 19.06 -25.27
CA LYS A 100 18.71 19.66 -26.04
C LYS A 100 17.35 19.48 -25.36
N GLU A 101 16.38 18.85 -26.01
CA GLU A 101 15.02 18.76 -25.50
C GLU A 101 14.84 17.49 -24.66
N VAL A 102 14.07 17.59 -23.57
CA VAL A 102 13.69 16.44 -22.74
C VAL A 102 12.47 15.78 -23.37
N ARG A 103 12.49 14.46 -23.55
CA ARG A 103 11.34 13.69 -24.02
C ARG A 103 10.48 13.21 -22.86
N SER A 104 11.08 12.60 -21.84
CA SER A 104 10.36 12.06 -20.69
C SER A 104 11.19 12.13 -19.40
N VAL A 105 10.50 12.12 -18.26
CA VAL A 105 11.12 12.18 -16.92
C VAL A 105 10.37 11.25 -15.99
N TRP A 106 11.10 10.48 -15.19
CA TRP A 106 10.53 9.70 -14.10
C TRP A 106 11.49 9.62 -12.91
N VAL A 107 10.96 9.20 -11.77
CA VAL A 107 11.73 8.95 -10.56
C VAL A 107 11.56 7.47 -10.19
N SER A 108 12.67 6.79 -9.93
CA SER A 108 12.65 5.45 -9.35
C SER A 108 12.87 5.52 -7.84
N HIS A 109 12.37 4.49 -7.16
CA HIS A 109 12.35 4.38 -5.71
C HIS A 109 13.02 3.09 -5.28
N ARG A 110 13.80 3.13 -4.20
CA ARG A 110 14.38 1.95 -3.56
C ARG A 110 14.34 2.12 -2.06
N LYS A 111 13.87 1.10 -1.34
CA LYS A 111 13.90 1.08 0.13
C LYS A 111 15.31 1.38 0.62
N GLY A 112 15.46 2.49 1.34
CA GLY A 112 16.71 2.81 2.03
C GLY A 112 16.99 1.77 3.12
N ARG A 113 18.27 1.65 3.49
CA ARG A 113 18.67 0.74 4.57
C ARG A 113 18.25 1.26 5.94
#